data_AF-A0A0K0FAE6-F1
#
_entry.id   AF-A0A0K0FAE6-F1
#
_cell.length_a   1.000
_cell.length_b   1.000
_cell.length_c   1.000
_cell.angle_alpha   90.00
_cell.angle_beta   90.00
_cell.angle_gamma   90.00
#
_symmetry.space_group_name_H-M   'P 1'
#
loop_
_entity.id
_entity.type
_entity.pdbx_description
1 polymer ?
#
loop_
_entity_poly.entity_id
_entity_poly.type
_entity_poly.pdbx_seq_one_letter_code
_entity_poly.pdbx_strand_id
1 'polypeptide(L)'
;MIRLKHEIKQDLEMILEKILAFLLIFILKIISVESLRGLRRIQVSGKIICNKRYASNIDVFLFQKHLTKRLSVVAKSHLKCNEAFSLRGYRHLLFNRAVFLFVKYSYSGRNMLCEAKGKIEVLKANTERSIFKSKTYNLGGINLFNLYNQGRRCHFLKKNLSFKVVHR
;
A
#
# COMPACT_ATOMS: atom_id res chain seq x y z
N MET A 1 -20.47 -62.68 -11.89
CA MET A 1 -21.20 -61.39 -11.89
C MET A 1 -20.70 -60.39 -10.83
N ILE A 2 -20.30 -60.82 -9.62
CA ILE A 2 -19.82 -59.92 -8.54
C ILE A 2 -18.45 -59.29 -8.84
N ARG A 3 -17.49 -60.07 -9.39
CA ARG A 3 -16.15 -59.56 -9.77
C ARG A 3 -16.21 -58.45 -10.83
N LEU A 4 -17.04 -58.63 -11.87
CA LEU A 4 -17.18 -57.65 -12.96
C LEU A 4 -17.72 -56.30 -12.47
N LYS A 5 -18.66 -56.31 -11.51
CA LYS A 5 -19.16 -55.08 -10.87
C LYS A 5 -18.08 -54.37 -10.04
N HIS A 6 -17.15 -55.12 -9.45
CA HIS A 6 -16.08 -54.56 -8.64
C HIS A 6 -15.00 -53.89 -9.50
N GLU A 7 -14.58 -54.53 -10.59
CA GLU A 7 -13.61 -53.97 -11.54
C GLU A 7 -14.16 -52.69 -12.20
N ILE A 8 -15.41 -52.72 -12.68
CA ILE A 8 -16.06 -51.53 -13.28
C ILE A 8 -16.13 -50.37 -12.27
N LYS A 9 -16.40 -50.65 -10.99
CA LYS A 9 -16.47 -49.62 -9.95
C LYS A 9 -15.09 -48.98 -9.71
N GLN A 10 -14.04 -49.79 -9.64
CA GLN A 10 -12.67 -49.31 -9.43
C GLN A 10 -12.17 -48.47 -10.61
N ASP A 11 -12.49 -48.88 -11.85
CA ASP A 11 -12.14 -48.10 -13.04
C ASP A 11 -12.88 -46.76 -13.07
N LEU A 12 -14.17 -46.75 -12.67
CA LEU A 12 -14.96 -45.52 -12.60
C LEU A 12 -14.40 -44.54 -11.54
N GLU A 13 -13.95 -45.05 -10.38
CA GLU A 13 -13.33 -44.25 -9.32
C GLU A 13 -12.00 -43.63 -9.82
N MET A 14 -11.14 -44.41 -10.47
CA MET A 14 -9.89 -43.88 -11.04
C MET A 14 -10.13 -42.84 -12.15
N ILE A 15 -11.16 -43.02 -12.98
CA ILE A 15 -11.53 -42.04 -14.00
C ILE A 15 -12.03 -40.75 -13.35
N LEU A 16 -12.88 -40.86 -12.33
CA LEU A 16 -13.42 -39.70 -11.62
C LEU A 16 -12.32 -38.89 -10.91
N GLU A 17 -11.36 -39.55 -10.25
CA GLU A 17 -10.22 -38.89 -9.61
C GLU A 17 -9.37 -38.10 -10.62
N LYS A 18 -9.10 -38.69 -11.79
CA LYS A 18 -8.35 -38.02 -12.86
C LYS A 18 -9.10 -36.81 -13.42
N ILE A 19 -10.42 -36.93 -13.58
CA ILE A 19 -11.28 -35.81 -14.01
C ILE A 19 -11.26 -34.69 -12.97
N LEU A 20 -11.42 -35.01 -11.68
CA LEU A 20 -11.38 -34.04 -10.59
C LEU A 20 -10.02 -33.33 -10.50
N ALA A 21 -8.92 -34.06 -10.62
CA ALA A 21 -7.58 -33.49 -10.63
C ALA A 21 -7.38 -32.54 -11.82
N PHE A 22 -7.84 -32.92 -13.00
CA PHE A 22 -7.76 -32.06 -14.19
C PHE A 22 -8.59 -30.78 -14.05
N LEU A 23 -9.82 -30.89 -13.53
CA LEU A 23 -10.67 -29.74 -13.24
C LEU A 23 -10.03 -28.81 -12.22
N LEU A 24 -9.45 -29.35 -11.14
CA LEU A 24 -8.77 -28.56 -10.13
C LEU A 24 -7.59 -27.77 -10.72
N ILE A 25 -6.75 -28.42 -11.53
CA ILE A 25 -5.62 -27.76 -12.22
C ILE A 25 -6.13 -26.64 -13.14
N PHE A 26 -7.22 -26.90 -13.87
CA PHE A 26 -7.80 -25.92 -14.80
C PHE A 26 -8.34 -24.70 -14.05
N ILE A 27 -9.08 -24.92 -12.95
CA ILE A 27 -9.60 -23.86 -12.08
C ILE A 27 -8.45 -23.04 -11.48
N LEU A 28 -7.41 -23.70 -10.96
CA LEU A 28 -6.24 -23.00 -10.40
C LEU A 28 -5.51 -22.14 -11.44
N LYS A 29 -5.38 -22.64 -12.67
CA LYS A 29 -4.80 -21.87 -13.78
C LYS A 29 -5.65 -20.65 -14.15
N ILE A 30 -6.97 -20.79 -14.23
CA ILE A 30 -7.88 -19.67 -14.50
C ILE A 30 -7.73 -18.58 -13.42
N ILE A 31 -7.79 -18.98 -12.14
CA ILE A 31 -7.63 -18.05 -11.01
C ILE A 31 -6.29 -17.31 -11.07
N SER A 32 -5.21 -18.02 -11.41
CA SER A 32 -3.87 -17.42 -11.54
C SER A 32 -3.81 -16.37 -12.67
N VAL A 33 -4.36 -16.70 -13.84
CA VAL A 33 -4.39 -15.77 -15.00
C VAL A 33 -5.25 -14.54 -14.71
N GLU A 34 -6.40 -14.70 -14.06
CA GLU A 34 -7.25 -13.57 -13.66
C GLU A 34 -6.57 -12.67 -12.62
N SER A 35 -5.82 -13.26 -11.68
CA SER A 35 -5.08 -12.48 -10.68
C SER A 35 -4.02 -11.57 -11.30
N LEU A 36 -3.33 -12.05 -12.35
CA LEU A 36 -2.33 -11.28 -13.10
C LEU A 36 -2.98 -10.20 -13.98
N ARG A 37 -4.08 -10.53 -14.66
CA ARG A 37 -4.89 -9.53 -15.41
C ARG A 37 -5.47 -8.45 -14.50
N GLY A 38 -5.64 -8.77 -13.22
CA GLY A 38 -6.08 -7.86 -12.17
C GLY A 38 -5.04 -6.80 -11.79
N LEU A 39 -3.77 -6.90 -12.16
CA LEU A 39 -2.76 -5.90 -11.75
C LEU A 39 -2.68 -4.74 -12.75
N ARG A 40 -2.73 -3.50 -12.26
CA ARG A 40 -2.53 -2.29 -13.07
C ARG A 40 -1.46 -1.39 -12.51
N ARG A 41 -0.57 -0.92 -13.39
CA ARG A 41 0.42 0.09 -13.05
C ARG A 41 -0.26 1.39 -12.63
N ILE A 42 0.16 1.91 -11.49
CA ILE A 42 -0.19 3.23 -11.00
C ILE A 42 1.09 3.99 -10.69
N GLN A 43 1.13 5.25 -11.10
CA GLN A 43 2.20 6.18 -10.78
C GLN A 43 1.60 7.40 -10.10
N VAL A 44 2.21 7.82 -8.99
CA VAL A 44 1.81 9.02 -8.26
C VAL A 44 3.04 9.88 -8.04
N SER A 45 2.98 11.13 -8.47
CA SER A 45 4.06 12.10 -8.31
C SER A 45 3.59 13.36 -7.62
N GLY A 46 4.53 14.09 -7.03
CA GLY A 46 4.28 15.37 -6.38
C GLY A 46 5.56 15.94 -5.76
N LYS A 47 5.42 17.01 -5.00
CA LYS A 47 6.52 17.65 -4.26
C LYS A 47 6.10 17.92 -2.83
N ILE A 48 6.92 17.53 -1.86
CA ILE A 48 6.69 17.85 -0.45
C ILE A 48 7.09 19.30 -0.20
N ILE A 49 6.31 20.06 0.54
CA ILE A 49 6.59 21.45 0.92
C ILE A 49 6.47 21.58 2.44
N CYS A 50 7.54 21.95 3.15
CA CYS A 50 7.51 21.99 4.63
C CYS A 50 7.38 23.38 5.26
N ASN A 51 7.45 24.46 4.46
CA ASN A 51 7.17 25.86 4.84
C ASN A 51 7.55 26.23 6.30
N LYS A 52 8.79 26.72 6.50
CA LYS A 52 9.32 27.28 7.77
C LYS A 52 9.34 26.33 8.99
N ARG A 53 8.90 25.08 8.88
CA ARG A 53 9.07 24.06 9.93
C ARG A 53 10.14 23.05 9.52
N TYR A 54 11.07 22.75 10.43
CA TYR A 54 12.02 21.66 10.28
C TYR A 54 11.27 20.33 10.39
N ALA A 55 10.85 19.81 9.24
CA ALA A 55 10.33 18.46 9.11
C ALA A 55 11.48 17.50 8.78
N SER A 56 11.49 16.35 9.45
CA SER A 56 12.44 15.27 9.24
C SER A 56 11.68 13.95 9.11
N ASN A 57 12.39 12.90 8.69
CA ASN A 57 11.85 11.55 8.55
C ASN A 57 10.55 11.50 7.72
N ILE A 58 10.54 12.15 6.55
CA ILE A 58 9.35 12.25 5.73
C ILE A 58 9.22 10.98 4.90
N ASP A 59 8.28 10.13 5.28
CA ASP A 59 7.93 8.92 4.55
C ASP A 59 6.62 9.12 3.80
N VAL A 60 6.63 8.77 2.53
CA VAL A 60 5.46 8.78 1.67
C VAL A 60 5.14 7.35 1.25
N PHE A 61 3.91 6.92 1.53
CA PHE A 61 3.41 5.59 1.22
C PHE A 61 2.22 5.70 0.29
N LEU A 62 2.24 4.94 -0.79
CA LEU A 62 1.07 4.71 -1.62
C LEU A 62 0.37 3.45 -1.11
N PHE A 63 -0.88 3.58 -0.70
CA PHE A 63 -1.66 2.47 -0.16
C PHE A 63 -2.87 2.17 -1.03
N GLN A 64 -3.24 0.88 -1.07
CA GLN A 64 -4.51 0.41 -1.60
C GLN A 64 -5.34 -0.22 -0.48
N LYS A 65 -6.64 0.08 -0.44
CA LYS A 65 -7.60 -0.57 0.47
C LYS A 65 -8.17 -1.85 -0.17
N HIS A 66 -8.10 -2.97 0.54
CA HIS A 66 -8.73 -4.24 0.14
C HIS A 66 -10.21 -4.34 0.58
N LEU A 67 -10.91 -5.36 0.08
CA LEU A 67 -12.29 -5.69 0.50
C LEU A 67 -12.39 -5.92 2.02
N THR A 68 -11.39 -6.56 2.60
CA THR A 68 -11.30 -6.86 4.04
C THR A 68 -10.94 -5.63 4.90
N LYS A 69 -11.03 -4.42 4.34
CA LYS A 69 -10.58 -3.15 4.94
C LYS A 69 -9.09 -3.08 5.28
N ARG A 70 -8.31 -4.14 5.02
CA ARG A 70 -6.86 -4.15 5.14
C ARG A 70 -6.23 -3.18 4.14
N LEU A 71 -5.10 -2.60 4.53
CA LEU A 71 -4.31 -1.68 3.70
C LEU A 71 -3.05 -2.39 3.24
N SER A 72 -2.77 -2.35 1.95
CA SER A 72 -1.52 -2.84 1.37
C SER A 72 -0.67 -1.68 0.88
N VAL A 73 0.62 -1.73 1.19
CA VAL A 73 1.59 -0.79 0.63
C VAL A 73 1.82 -1.17 -0.81
N VAL A 74 1.54 -0.25 -1.72
CA VAL A 74 1.80 -0.38 -3.16
C VAL A 74 3.23 0.09 -3.47
N ALA A 75 3.65 1.19 -2.85
CA ALA A 75 4.98 1.77 -2.99
C ALA A 75 5.29 2.65 -1.78
N LYS A 76 6.58 2.88 -1.52
CA LYS A 76 7.04 3.81 -0.47
C LYS A 76 8.28 4.56 -0.93
N SER A 77 8.49 5.75 -0.39
CA SER A 77 9.71 6.53 -0.57
C SER A 77 9.99 7.35 0.68
N HIS A 78 11.26 7.54 0.97
CA HIS A 78 11.73 8.43 2.00
C HIS A 78 12.25 9.69 1.33
N LEU A 79 11.87 10.85 1.86
CA LEU A 79 12.12 12.14 1.24
C LEU A 79 12.71 13.12 2.24
N LYS A 80 13.44 14.09 1.70
CA LYS A 80 13.81 15.31 2.41
C LYS A 80 12.76 16.40 2.17
N CYS A 81 12.89 17.45 2.96
CA CYS A 81 12.04 18.62 2.80
C CYS A 81 12.24 19.26 1.42
N ASN A 82 11.15 19.72 0.79
CA ASN A 82 11.15 20.36 -0.53
C ASN A 82 11.56 19.44 -1.70
N GLU A 83 11.61 18.13 -1.48
CA GLU A 83 11.95 17.13 -2.49
C GLU A 83 10.71 16.69 -3.30
N ALA A 84 10.93 16.40 -4.58
CA ALA A 84 9.94 15.79 -5.45
C ALA A 84 9.96 14.27 -5.32
N PHE A 85 8.82 13.63 -5.55
CA PHE A 85 8.71 12.17 -5.52
C PHE A 85 7.93 11.64 -6.71
N SER A 86 8.21 10.38 -7.05
CA SER A 86 7.46 9.61 -8.04
C SER A 86 7.37 8.15 -7.59
N LEU A 87 6.25 7.78 -6.99
CA LEU A 87 5.96 6.40 -6.58
C LEU A 87 5.34 5.64 -7.73
N ARG A 88 5.89 4.46 -8.03
CA ARG A 88 5.36 3.53 -9.04
C ARG A 88 5.07 2.19 -8.39
N GLY A 89 3.93 1.59 -8.70
CA GLY A 89 3.59 0.25 -8.24
C GLY A 89 2.40 -0.33 -8.98
N TYR A 90 1.89 -1.46 -8.49
CA TYR A 90 0.77 -2.17 -9.09
C TYR A 90 -0.41 -2.19 -8.13
N ARG A 91 -1.57 -1.73 -8.60
CA ARG A 91 -2.84 -1.85 -7.88
C ARG A 91 -3.62 -3.05 -8.40
N HIS A 92 -4.36 -3.69 -7.51
CA HIS A 92 -5.22 -4.82 -7.84
C HIS A 92 -6.63 -4.35 -8.23
N LEU A 93 -7.11 -4.74 -9.41
CA LEU A 93 -8.37 -4.28 -10.03
C LEU A 93 -9.60 -4.99 -9.52
N LEU A 94 -9.48 -6.27 -9.13
CA LEU A 94 -10.61 -7.03 -8.57
C LEU A 94 -11.23 -6.29 -7.38
N PHE A 95 -10.48 -5.36 -6.77
CA PHE A 95 -10.92 -4.51 -5.69
C PHE A 95 -10.87 -3.06 -6.16
N ASN A 96 -11.93 -2.61 -6.85
CA ASN A 96 -12.10 -1.22 -7.34
C ASN A 96 -12.24 -0.24 -6.16
N ARG A 97 -11.15 -0.03 -5.43
CA ARG A 97 -11.12 0.62 -4.13
C ARG A 97 -10.16 1.80 -4.15
N ALA A 98 -10.42 2.69 -3.21
CA ALA A 98 -9.67 3.92 -3.08
C ALA A 98 -8.18 3.66 -2.93
N VAL A 99 -7.39 4.44 -3.67
CA VAL A 99 -5.94 4.53 -3.52
C VAL A 99 -5.66 5.85 -2.84
N PHE A 100 -4.78 5.82 -1.83
CA PHE A 100 -4.43 7.02 -1.09
C PHE A 100 -2.94 7.11 -0.84
N LEU A 101 -2.45 8.34 -0.85
CA LEU A 101 -1.13 8.68 -0.40
C LEU A 101 -1.19 8.95 1.09
N PHE A 102 -0.31 8.31 1.84
CA PHE A 102 -0.14 8.54 3.26
C PHE A 102 1.24 9.13 3.48
N VAL A 103 1.30 10.25 4.18
CA VAL A 103 2.56 10.94 4.49
C VAL A 103 2.73 10.89 6.00
N LYS A 104 3.87 10.36 6.46
CA LYS A 104 4.31 10.39 7.86
C LYS A 104 5.56 11.26 7.94
N TYR A 105 5.66 12.11 8.94
CA TYR A 105 6.86 12.91 9.17
C TYR A 105 7.00 13.31 10.63
N SER A 106 8.23 13.63 11.03
CA SER A 106 8.55 14.18 12.33
C SER A 106 8.80 15.68 12.21
N TYR A 107 8.51 16.42 13.27
CA TYR A 107 8.96 17.80 13.42
C TYR A 107 9.34 18.07 14.88
N SER A 108 10.32 18.94 15.06
CA SER A 108 10.78 19.40 16.37
C SER A 108 10.36 20.84 16.60
N GLY A 109 9.90 21.17 17.81
CA GLY A 109 9.63 22.54 18.21
C GLY A 109 9.47 22.67 19.73
N ARG A 110 10.01 23.74 20.32
CA ARG A 110 9.91 24.08 21.75
C ARG A 110 10.04 22.87 22.71
N ASN A 111 11.12 22.10 22.58
CA ASN A 111 11.42 20.88 23.35
C ASN A 111 10.40 19.73 23.19
N MET A 112 9.65 19.71 22.08
CA MET A 112 8.78 18.60 21.72
C MET A 112 9.24 17.98 20.41
N LEU A 113 9.26 16.65 20.38
CA LEU A 113 9.36 15.88 19.15
C LEU A 113 7.98 15.33 18.85
N CYS A 114 7.48 15.61 17.65
CA CYS A 114 6.15 15.21 17.26
C CYS A 114 6.18 14.43 15.95
N GLU A 115 5.41 13.35 15.90
CA GLU A 115 5.09 12.62 14.69
C GLU A 115 3.73 13.09 14.17
N ALA A 116 3.69 13.53 12.93
CA ALA A 116 2.47 13.89 12.22
C ALA A 116 2.23 12.95 11.05
N LYS A 117 0.96 12.77 10.70
CA LYS A 117 0.54 11.97 9.57
C LYS A 117 -0.66 12.58 8.86
N GLY A 118 -0.70 12.43 7.55
CA GLY A 118 -1.82 12.83 6.72
C GLY A 118 -2.12 11.83 5.62
N LYS A 119 -3.37 11.84 5.17
CA LYS A 119 -3.88 11.03 4.08
C LYS A 119 -4.42 11.94 2.99
N ILE A 120 -4.05 11.65 1.75
CA ILE A 120 -4.52 12.31 0.55
C ILE A 120 -5.15 11.24 -0.35
N GLU A 121 -6.38 11.45 -0.78
CA GLU A 121 -7.04 10.53 -1.71
C GLU A 121 -6.51 10.76 -3.13
N VAL A 122 -5.96 9.72 -3.75
CA VAL A 122 -5.46 9.76 -5.14
C VAL A 122 -6.55 9.32 -6.09
N LEU A 123 -7.26 8.25 -5.70
CA LEU A 123 -8.37 7.68 -6.45
C LEU A 123 -9.54 7.45 -5.51
N LYS A 124 -10.71 8.00 -5.85
CA LYS A 124 -11.97 7.70 -5.17
C LYS A 124 -12.50 6.33 -5.56
N ALA A 125 -13.18 5.66 -4.63
CA ALA A 125 -13.88 4.42 -4.95
C ALA A 125 -14.97 4.69 -6.00
N ASN A 126 -15.14 3.76 -6.96
CA ASN A 126 -16.20 3.75 -7.99
C ASN A 126 -16.10 4.78 -9.13
N THR A 127 -15.07 5.61 -9.20
CA THR A 127 -15.01 6.69 -10.21
C THR A 127 -14.44 6.25 -11.57
N GLU A 128 -13.94 5.01 -11.72
CA GLU A 128 -13.22 4.64 -12.94
C GLU A 128 -13.56 3.24 -13.47
N ARG A 129 -14.23 3.21 -14.64
CA ARG A 129 -14.46 2.02 -15.47
C ARG A 129 -13.47 1.91 -16.65
N SER A 130 -12.45 2.76 -16.74
CA SER A 130 -11.51 2.70 -17.88
C SER A 130 -10.53 1.53 -17.71
N ILE A 131 -10.80 0.44 -18.41
CA ILE A 131 -10.19 -0.88 -18.17
C ILE A 131 -8.71 -0.96 -18.61
N PHE A 132 -8.16 -0.05 -19.43
CA PHE A 132 -6.96 -0.38 -20.22
C PHE A 132 -5.69 0.48 -20.12
N LYS A 133 -5.60 1.56 -19.33
CA LYS A 133 -4.37 2.38 -19.30
C LYS A 133 -3.71 2.48 -17.92
N SER A 134 -2.37 2.43 -17.91
CA SER A 134 -1.55 2.86 -16.78
C SER A 134 -1.93 4.29 -16.42
N LYS A 135 -2.14 4.57 -15.14
CA LYS A 135 -2.56 5.90 -14.69
C LYS A 135 -1.46 6.59 -13.92
N THR A 136 -1.21 7.83 -14.32
CA THR A 136 -0.28 8.74 -13.67
C THR A 136 -1.08 9.85 -13.01
N TYR A 137 -0.85 10.07 -11.73
CA TYR A 137 -1.49 11.11 -10.95
C TYR A 137 -0.42 12.08 -10.47
N ASN A 138 -0.58 13.37 -10.81
CA ASN A 138 0.25 14.43 -10.26
C ASN A 138 -0.55 15.17 -9.18
N LEU A 139 -0.07 15.09 -7.93
CA LEU A 139 -0.71 15.74 -6.78
C LEU A 139 -0.22 17.18 -6.57
N GLY A 140 0.72 17.65 -7.39
CA GLY A 140 1.32 18.96 -7.25
C GLY A 140 2.11 19.10 -5.95
N GLY A 141 2.07 20.30 -5.37
CA GLY A 141 2.74 20.63 -4.11
C GLY A 141 1.91 20.21 -2.89
N ILE A 142 2.46 19.30 -2.08
CA ILE A 142 1.86 18.82 -0.84
C ILE A 142 2.48 19.57 0.34
N ASN A 143 1.74 20.54 0.87
CA ASN A 143 2.15 21.28 2.06
C ASN A 143 1.92 20.43 3.32
N LEU A 144 3.01 20.07 4.02
CA LEU A 144 2.95 19.29 5.26
C LEU A 144 2.15 19.99 6.35
N PHE A 145 2.09 21.33 6.36
CA PHE A 145 1.27 22.08 7.32
C PHE A 145 -0.22 21.74 7.21
N ASN A 146 -0.72 21.45 6.00
CA ASN A 146 -2.12 21.10 5.81
C ASN A 146 -2.42 19.67 6.30
N LEU A 147 -1.40 18.79 6.29
CA LEU A 147 -1.51 17.42 6.78
C LEU A 147 -1.37 17.34 8.31
N TYR A 148 -0.69 18.32 8.90
CA TYR A 148 -0.41 18.40 10.32
C TYR A 148 -1.65 18.20 11.21
N ASN A 149 -2.79 18.73 10.79
CA ASN A 149 -4.04 18.72 11.57
C ASN A 149 -4.82 17.40 11.46
N GLN A 150 -4.43 16.48 10.57
CA GLN A 150 -5.15 15.21 10.39
C GLN A 150 -4.79 14.16 11.44
N GLY A 151 -3.61 14.28 12.08
CA GLY A 151 -3.21 13.41 13.16
C GLY A 151 -1.77 13.66 13.60
N ARG A 152 -1.58 13.86 14.91
CA ARG A 152 -0.27 14.08 15.51
C ARG A 152 -0.12 13.40 16.87
N ARG A 153 1.11 13.03 17.20
CA ARG A 153 1.51 12.58 18.54
C ARG A 153 2.79 13.31 18.91
N CYS A 154 2.85 13.87 20.11
CA CYS A 154 3.96 14.68 20.58
C CYS A 154 4.51 14.12 21.88
N HIS A 155 5.83 14.17 22.02
CA HIS A 155 6.56 13.77 23.22
C HIS A 155 7.48 14.92 23.64
N PHE A 156 7.53 15.17 24.94
CA PHE A 156 8.51 16.10 25.51
C PHE A 156 9.90 15.48 25.46
N LEU A 157 10.87 16.27 24.99
CA LEU A 157 12.28 15.95 25.09
C LEU A 157 12.70 16.18 26.55
N LYS A 158 12.93 15.11 27.31
CA LYS A 158 13.54 15.23 28.64
C LYS A 158 14.91 15.88 28.48
N LYS A 159 15.10 17.07 29.07
CA LYS A 159 16.43 17.66 29.27
C LYS A 159 17.18 16.79 30.28
N ASN A 160 17.95 15.82 29.82
CA ASN A 160 18.95 15.15 30.66
C ASN A 160 20.22 14.98 29.84
N LEU A 161 21.20 15.84 30.13
CA LEU A 161 22.62 15.54 30.26
C LEU A 161 23.31 16.86 30.60
N SER A 162 23.32 17.17 31.89
CA SER A 162 24.32 18.04 32.49
C SER A 162 25.68 17.42 32.23
N PHE A 163 26.37 17.88 31.18
CA PHE A 163 27.79 17.62 31.03
C PHE A 163 28.51 18.34 32.18
N LYS A 164 28.87 17.59 33.22
CA LYS A 164 29.94 18.01 34.12
C LYS A 164 31.22 17.98 33.29
N VAL A 165 31.67 19.15 32.84
CA VAL A 165 33.04 19.33 32.36
C VAL A 165 33.93 19.07 33.56
N VAL A 166 34.57 17.91 33.60
CA VAL A 166 35.66 17.64 34.54
C VAL A 166 36.90 18.28 33.92
N HIS A 167 37.28 19.45 34.40
CA HIS A 167 38.62 19.97 34.18
C HIS A 167 39.59 19.06 34.95
N ARG A 168 40.49 18.40 34.23
CA ARG A 168 41.77 17.89 34.75
C ARG A 168 42.88 18.75 34.15
#